data_AF-M0C7V2-F1
#
_entry.id   AF-M0C7V2-F1
#
_cell.length_a   1.000
_cell.length_b   1.000
_cell.length_c   1.000
_cell.angle_alpha   90.00
_cell.angle_beta   90.00
_cell.angle_gamma   90.00
#
_symmetry.space_group_name_H-M   'P 1'
#
loop_
_entity.id
_entity.type
_entity.pdbx_description
1 polymer ?
#
loop_
_entity_poly.entity_id
_entity_poly.type
_entity_poly.pdbx_seq_one_letter_code
_entity_poly.pdbx_strand_id
1 'polypeptide(L)'
;MTDPYADHSIIIEVETGTSERLLRFKPDRPEGTFWLHRLSEFDRTLDRNAVIDRYALPPSDEYEIQLVTVPPGESMQIGDVAGTDDRSGGGDLVELLEHDSIPSDWIDETATLKTILE
;
A
#
# COMPACT_ATOMS: atom_id res chain seq x y z
N MET A 1 2.30 8.10 -17.68
CA MET A 1 2.01 7.67 -16.29
C MET A 1 3.20 8.13 -15.46
N THR A 2 2.95 8.77 -14.33
CA THR A 2 3.99 9.07 -13.34
C THR A 2 4.42 7.75 -12.70
N ASP A 3 5.71 7.55 -12.51
CA ASP A 3 6.27 6.39 -11.81
C ASP A 3 5.65 6.29 -10.41
N PRO A 4 5.16 5.11 -9.97
CA PRO A 4 4.61 4.95 -8.63
C PRO A 4 5.69 5.06 -7.54
N TYR A 5 6.96 4.88 -7.89
CA TYR A 5 8.09 4.96 -6.97
C TYR A 5 8.72 6.36 -6.97
N ALA A 6 9.20 6.79 -5.80
CA ALA A 6 9.93 8.04 -5.69
C ALA A 6 11.27 7.99 -6.45
N ASP A 7 11.69 9.10 -7.08
CA ASP A 7 12.92 9.18 -7.88
C ASP A 7 14.21 8.71 -7.17
N HIS A 8 14.23 8.80 -5.84
CA HIS A 8 15.36 8.40 -5.00
C HIS A 8 15.25 6.98 -4.46
N SER A 9 14.15 6.29 -4.76
CA SER A 9 13.87 4.97 -4.22
C SER A 9 14.74 3.91 -4.90
N ILE A 10 15.20 2.95 -4.10
CA ILE A 10 15.83 1.74 -4.61
C ILE A 10 14.72 0.71 -4.75
N ILE A 11 14.35 0.41 -5.99
CA ILE A 11 13.35 -0.61 -6.30
C ILE A 11 14.01 -1.98 -6.23
N ILE A 12 13.45 -2.85 -5.40
CA ILE A 12 13.91 -4.22 -5.21
C ILE A 12 12.85 -5.17 -5.73
N GLU A 13 13.25 -6.06 -6.63
CA GLU A 13 12.43 -7.20 -7.06
C GLU A 13 12.66 -8.39 -6.13
N VAL A 14 11.57 -8.96 -5.62
CA VAL A 14 11.58 -10.12 -4.72
C VAL A 14 10.50 -11.12 -5.13
N GLU A 15 10.74 -12.39 -4.83
CA GLU A 15 9.72 -13.44 -4.88
C GLU A 15 9.39 -13.85 -3.44
N THR A 16 8.10 -13.95 -3.08
CA THR A 16 7.69 -14.31 -1.73
C THR A 16 8.09 -15.75 -1.39
N GLY A 17 9.01 -15.94 -0.43
CA GLY A 17 9.39 -17.28 0.03
C GLY A 17 8.37 -17.92 0.99
N THR A 18 7.54 -17.09 1.63
CA THR A 18 6.46 -17.47 2.57
C THR A 18 5.27 -16.56 2.35
N SER A 19 4.11 -16.89 2.93
CA SER A 19 2.99 -15.96 2.95
C SER A 19 3.36 -14.64 3.63
N GLU A 20 3.00 -13.52 3.03
CA GLU A 20 3.31 -12.18 3.51
C GLU A 20 2.03 -11.36 3.71
N ARG A 21 1.95 -10.65 4.84
CA ARG A 21 0.77 -9.84 5.18
C ARG A 21 1.04 -8.37 4.87
N LEU A 22 0.21 -7.81 4.01
CA LEU A 22 0.31 -6.46 3.49
C LEU A 22 -1.00 -5.69 3.71
N LEU A 23 -0.91 -4.37 3.73
CA LEU A 23 -2.02 -3.43 3.82
C LEU A 23 -2.32 -2.86 2.45
N ARG A 24 -3.60 -2.73 2.13
CA ARG A 24 -4.08 -1.99 0.96
C ARG A 24 -4.96 -0.85 1.42
N PHE A 25 -4.62 0.38 1.06
CA PHE A 25 -5.52 1.52 1.22
C PHE A 25 -6.45 1.61 0.02
N LYS A 26 -7.75 1.72 0.27
CA LYS A 26 -8.77 1.92 -0.75
C LYS A 26 -9.40 3.29 -0.58
N PRO A 27 -8.98 4.28 -1.39
CA PRO A 27 -9.63 5.58 -1.43
C PRO A 27 -10.96 5.50 -2.18
N ASP A 28 -11.85 6.48 -1.96
CA ASP A 28 -13.13 6.64 -2.67
C ASP A 28 -12.94 7.13 -4.13
N ARG A 29 -12.18 6.39 -4.93
CA ARG A 29 -11.93 6.65 -6.36
C ARG A 29 -12.11 5.38 -7.20
N PRO A 30 -12.43 5.51 -8.50
CA PRO A 30 -12.57 4.37 -9.39
C PRO A 30 -11.30 3.52 -9.44
N GLU A 31 -11.48 2.22 -9.70
CA GLU A 31 -10.45 1.19 -9.72
C GLU A 31 -9.19 1.62 -10.51
N GLY A 32 -8.04 1.49 -9.86
CA GLY A 32 -6.73 1.88 -10.36
C GLY A 32 -5.64 1.32 -9.45
N THR A 33 -4.38 1.45 -9.89
CA THR A 33 -3.18 0.72 -9.42
C THR A 33 -3.23 0.40 -7.92
N PHE A 34 -3.33 -0.89 -7.62
CA PHE A 34 -3.59 -1.39 -6.28
C PHE A 34 -2.30 -1.58 -5.52
N TRP A 35 -1.85 -0.49 -4.91
CA TRP A 35 -0.65 -0.46 -4.13
C TRP A 35 -0.85 -1.12 -2.77
N LEU A 36 0.12 -1.96 -2.44
CA LEU A 36 0.23 -2.62 -1.15
C LEU A 36 1.32 -1.95 -0.34
N HIS A 37 1.22 -2.08 0.98
CA HIS A 37 2.18 -1.54 1.93
C HIS A 37 2.47 -2.62 2.96
N ARG A 38 3.71 -2.77 3.36
CA ARG A 38 4.16 -3.73 4.37
C ARG A 38 3.55 -3.38 5.71
N LEU A 39 2.82 -4.35 6.27
CA LEU A 39 2.20 -4.21 7.58
C LEU A 39 3.23 -3.90 8.69
N SER A 40 4.45 -4.42 8.56
CA SER A 40 5.54 -4.20 9.54
C SER A 40 6.08 -2.77 9.55
N GLU A 41 5.96 -2.05 8.45
CA GLU A 41 6.46 -0.67 8.30
C GLU A 41 5.38 0.38 8.61
N PHE A 42 4.13 -0.07 8.77
CA PHE A 42 3.02 0.82 9.08
C PHE A 42 3.09 1.30 10.54
N ASP A 43 3.42 2.58 10.69
CA ASP A 43 3.48 3.24 11.99
C ASP A 43 2.09 3.65 12.47
N ARG A 44 1.56 2.89 13.43
CA ARG A 44 0.25 3.12 14.06
C ARG A 44 0.22 4.33 15.00
N THR A 45 1.36 4.93 15.30
CA THR A 45 1.41 6.14 16.14
C THR A 45 1.16 7.42 15.35
N LEU A 46 1.18 7.33 14.01
CA LEU A 46 0.86 8.44 13.13
C LEU A 46 -0.63 8.79 13.21
N ASP A 47 -0.91 10.09 13.15
CA ASP A 47 -2.28 10.52 12.93
C ASP A 47 -2.72 10.30 11.48
N ARG A 48 -4.03 10.45 11.24
CA ARG A 48 -4.64 10.27 9.92
C ARG A 48 -3.95 11.11 8.83
N ASN A 49 -3.58 12.36 9.12
CA ASN A 49 -3.00 13.24 8.10
C ASN A 49 -1.56 12.84 7.79
N ALA A 50 -0.80 12.43 8.80
CA ALA A 50 0.56 11.91 8.62
C ALA A 50 0.56 10.60 7.81
N VAL A 51 -0.41 9.71 8.02
CA VAL A 51 -0.58 8.51 7.17
C VAL A 51 -0.87 8.90 5.72
N ILE A 52 -1.82 9.83 5.51
CA ILE A 52 -2.18 10.31 4.17
C ILE A 52 -0.98 10.91 3.45
N ASP A 53 -0.19 11.75 4.13
CA ASP A 53 0.99 12.40 3.57
C ASP A 53 2.09 11.37 3.24
N ARG A 54 2.41 10.49 4.19
CA ARG A 54 3.44 9.45 4.04
C ARG A 54 3.15 8.50 2.89
N TYR A 55 1.90 8.07 2.74
CA TYR A 55 1.51 7.11 1.70
C TYR A 55 0.94 7.77 0.44
N ALA A 56 1.07 9.10 0.32
CA ALA A 56 0.55 9.91 -0.80
C ALA A 56 -0.93 9.59 -1.15
N LEU A 57 -1.76 9.23 -0.16
CA LEU A 57 -3.10 8.67 -0.40
C LEU A 57 -4.06 9.73 -0.93
N PRO A 58 -4.73 9.54 -2.09
CA PRO A 58 -5.63 10.54 -2.66
C PRO A 58 -6.75 10.93 -1.70
N PRO A 59 -7.23 12.20 -1.71
CA PRO A 59 -8.20 12.67 -0.72
C PRO A 59 -9.45 11.78 -0.66
N SER A 60 -9.79 11.37 0.55
CA SER A 60 -10.97 10.56 0.87
C SER A 60 -11.54 11.00 2.22
N ASP A 61 -12.84 10.89 2.43
CA ASP A 61 -13.47 11.19 3.73
C ASP A 61 -13.13 10.07 4.73
N GLU A 62 -13.20 8.82 4.26
CA GLU A 62 -12.79 7.62 4.97
C GLU A 62 -11.86 6.80 4.08
N TYR A 63 -10.91 6.10 4.68
CA TYR A 63 -10.06 5.14 3.98
C TYR A 63 -10.40 3.76 4.49
N GLU A 64 -10.89 2.92 3.58
CA GLU A 64 -10.96 1.49 3.81
C GLU A 64 -9.54 0.91 3.74
N ILE A 65 -9.19 0.10 4.72
CA ILE A 65 -7.94 -0.66 4.77
C ILE A 65 -8.28 -2.13 4.67
N GLN A 66 -7.69 -2.79 3.69
CA GLN A 66 -7.76 -4.24 3.57
C GLN A 66 -6.44 -4.85 4.02
N LEU A 67 -6.54 -5.91 4.80
CA LEU A 67 -5.40 -6.74 5.15
C LEU A 67 -5.34 -7.90 4.16
N VAL A 68 -4.23 -8.01 3.45
CA VAL A 68 -4.05 -8.93 2.32
C VAL A 68 -2.93 -9.91 2.69
N THR A 69 -3.20 -11.22 2.59
CA THR A 69 -2.18 -12.26 2.70
C THR A 69 -1.79 -12.74 1.31
N VAL A 70 -0.61 -12.31 0.86
CA VAL A 70 -0.02 -12.76 -0.40
C VAL A 70 0.60 -14.15 -0.18
N PRO A 71 0.30 -15.17 -1.01
CA PRO A 71 0.89 -16.49 -0.90
C PRO A 71 2.39 -16.50 -1.28
N PRO A 72 3.13 -17.57 -0.95
CA PRO A 72 4.48 -17.76 -1.46
C PRO A 72 4.49 -17.99 -2.98
N GLY A 73 5.57 -17.58 -3.64
CA GLY A 73 5.81 -17.73 -5.08
C GLY A 73 5.36 -16.53 -5.92
N GLU A 74 4.94 -15.43 -5.29
CA GLU A 74 4.47 -14.23 -5.98
C GLU A 74 5.62 -13.24 -6.18
N SER A 75 5.70 -12.67 -7.38
CA SER A 75 6.72 -11.68 -7.74
C SER A 75 6.26 -10.27 -7.37
N MET A 76 7.11 -9.54 -6.64
CA MET A 76 6.82 -8.20 -6.14
C MET A 76 7.96 -7.22 -6.43
N GLN A 77 7.61 -5.95 -6.61
CA GLN A 77 8.54 -4.82 -6.51
C GLN A 77 8.27 -4.05 -5.22
N ILE A 78 9.34 -3.73 -4.50
CA ILE A 78 9.28 -2.97 -3.26
C ILE A 78 10.15 -1.72 -3.41
N GLY A 79 9.60 -0.58 -3.00
CA GLY A 79 10.30 0.69 -2.96
C GLY A 79 9.55 1.67 -2.08
N ASP A 80 9.74 2.96 -2.32
CA ASP A 80 9.08 4.04 -1.61
C ASP A 80 8.09 4.73 -2.56
N VAL A 81 6.88 4.98 -2.08
CA VAL A 81 5.84 5.66 -2.87
C VAL A 81 6.29 7.06 -3.24
N ALA A 82 6.09 7.42 -4.51
CA ALA A 82 6.28 8.79 -4.97
C ALA A 82 5.34 9.75 -4.25
N GLY A 83 5.85 10.94 -3.90
CA GLY A 83 4.98 12.05 -3.51
C GLY A 83 4.11 12.51 -4.68
N THR A 84 2.90 12.99 -4.37
CA THR A 84 1.95 13.51 -5.37
C THR A 84 1.49 14.90 -4.96
N ASP A 85 1.50 15.86 -5.89
CA ASP A 85 0.98 17.24 -5.75
C ASP A 85 1.36 17.93 -4.42
N ASP A 86 0.56 17.70 -3.37
CA ASP A 86 0.60 18.29 -2.04
C ASP A 86 1.11 17.33 -0.93
N ARG A 87 1.60 16.14 -1.30
CA ARG A 87 2.01 15.10 -0.35
C ARG A 87 3.44 14.64 -0.54
N SER A 88 4.09 14.39 0.59
CA SER A 88 5.51 13.99 0.63
C SER A 88 5.77 12.62 0.02
N GLY A 89 4.87 11.64 0.24
CA GLY A 89 5.16 10.24 -0.06
C GLY A 89 6.26 9.68 0.85
N GLY A 90 7.00 8.68 0.36
CA GLY A 90 8.12 8.07 1.08
C GLY A 90 7.73 6.99 2.09
N GLY A 91 6.44 6.65 2.18
CA GLY A 91 5.99 5.37 2.72
C GLY A 91 6.45 4.23 1.83
N ASP A 92 6.55 3.04 2.40
CA ASP A 92 6.89 1.85 1.62
C ASP A 92 5.78 1.55 0.61
N LEU A 93 6.13 0.95 -0.52
CA LEU A 93 5.23 0.62 -1.62
C LEU A 93 5.56 -0.76 -2.15
N VAL A 94 4.54 -1.58 -2.32
CA VAL A 94 4.62 -2.93 -2.86
C VAL A 94 3.69 -3.05 -4.06
N GLU A 95 4.24 -3.49 -5.19
CA GLU A 95 3.53 -3.82 -6.42
C GLU A 95 3.65 -5.32 -6.71
N LEU A 96 2.53 -5.98 -7.03
CA LEU A 96 2.51 -7.37 -7.49
C LEU A 96 2.67 -7.37 -9.01
N LEU A 97 3.75 -7.98 -9.52
CA LEU A 97 4.10 -7.88 -10.94
C LEU A 97 3.23 -8.72 -11.87
N GLU A 98 2.61 -9.78 -11.34
CA GLU A 98 1.80 -10.72 -12.11
C GLU A 98 0.29 -10.48 -11.97
N HIS A 99 -0.13 -9.44 -11.24
CA HIS A 99 -1.52 -9.19 -10.92
C HIS A 99 -1.94 -7.75 -11.19
N ASP A 100 -2.95 -7.58 -12.05
CA ASP A 100 -3.59 -6.28 -12.28
C ASP A 100 -4.45 -5.84 -11.08
N SER A 101 -4.82 -6.78 -10.19
CA SER A 101 -5.63 -6.52 -9.00
C SER A 101 -5.42 -7.57 -7.92
N ILE A 102 -5.66 -7.21 -6.66
CA ILE A 102 -5.57 -8.15 -5.54
C ILE A 102 -6.72 -9.16 -5.60
N PRO A 103 -6.44 -10.47 -5.67
CA PRO A 103 -7.45 -11.52 -5.60
C PRO A 103 -8.28 -11.43 -4.32
N SER A 104 -9.59 -11.59 -4.43
CA SER A 104 -10.51 -11.42 -3.29
C SER A 104 -10.32 -12.46 -2.18
N ASP A 105 -9.83 -13.65 -2.53
CA ASP A 105 -9.53 -14.74 -1.61
C ASP A 105 -8.24 -14.51 -0.80
N TRP A 106 -7.44 -13.51 -1.16
CA TRP A 106 -6.26 -13.09 -0.39
C TRP A 106 -6.59 -12.03 0.66
N ILE A 107 -7.80 -11.46 0.63
CA ILE A 107 -8.24 -10.43 1.58
C ILE A 107 -8.73 -11.12 2.85
N ASP A 108 -7.99 -10.97 3.94
CA ASP A 108 -8.33 -11.56 5.24
C ASP A 108 -9.40 -10.73 5.97
N GLU A 109 -9.21 -9.40 5.97
CA GLU A 109 -9.96 -8.47 6.81
C GLU A 109 -10.10 -7.13 6.09
N THR A 110 -11.19 -6.43 6.39
CA THR A 110 -11.43 -5.06 5.95
C THR A 110 -11.83 -4.21 7.16
N ALA A 111 -11.13 -3.11 7.36
CA ALA A 111 -11.33 -2.17 8.46
C ALA A 111 -11.22 -0.73 7.94
N THR A 112 -11.44 0.25 8.81
CA THR A 112 -11.21 1.66 8.47
C THR A 112 -9.83 2.09 8.97
N LEU A 113 -9.22 3.09 8.34
CA LEU A 113 -7.98 3.69 8.84
C LEU A 113 -8.12 4.16 10.29
N LYS A 114 -9.28 4.72 10.64
CA LYS A 114 -9.56 5.11 12.02
C LYS A 114 -9.44 3.93 12.98
N THR A 115 -10.07 2.80 12.68
CA THR A 115 -10.03 1.60 13.51
C THR A 115 -8.63 1.01 13.65
N ILE A 116 -7.79 1.10 12.61
CA ILE A 116 -6.42 0.57 12.63
C ILE A 116 -5.47 1.45 13.48
N LEU A 117 -5.78 2.75 13.61
CA LEU A 117 -5.02 3.72 14.41
C LEU A 117 -5.47 3.82 15.88
N GLU A 118 -6.59 3.19 16.26
CA GLU A 118 -7.12 3.11 17.63
C GLU A 118 -6.51 1.94 18.42
#